data_AF-A0A3N5LZN7-F1
#
_entry.id   AF-A0A3N5LZN7-F1
#
_cell.length_a   1.000
_cell.length_b   1.000
_cell.length_c   1.000
_cell.angle_alpha   90.00
_cell.angle_beta   90.00
_cell.angle_gamma   90.00
#
_symmetry.space_group_name_H-M   'P 1'
#
loop_
_entity.id
_entity.type
_entity.pdbx_description
1 polymer ?
#
loop_
_entity_poly.entity_id
_entity_poly.type
_entity_poly.pdbx_seq_one_letter_code
_entity_poly.pdbx_strand_id
1 'polypeptide(L)'
;MAAVAATTGGNALERFFKFQQWGTSLKRDTLAGLTTFIVMAYIIFVNPNILGLGGEGLPFAAALTSTCLVAGVMTILMGLVTNRAFAIAPGMGLNAVVAFSLVLGQGLSF
;
A
#
# COMPACT_ATOMS: atom_id res chain seq x y z
N MET A 1 -46.56 6.29 4.77
CA MET A 1 -47.14 5.30 3.82
C MET A 1 -46.65 5.64 2.43
N ALA A 2 -46.24 4.62 1.66
CA ALA A 2 -45.59 4.62 0.34
C ALA A 2 -44.09 4.97 0.34
N ALA A 3 -43.16 4.15 -0.17
CA ALA A 3 -43.18 2.77 -0.64
C ALA A 3 -41.72 2.30 -0.64
N VAL A 4 -41.49 1.07 -0.18
CA VAL A 4 -40.24 0.33 -0.41
C VAL A 4 -40.03 0.20 -1.91
N ALA A 5 -39.03 0.87 -2.47
CA ALA A 5 -38.46 0.52 -3.76
C ALA A 5 -37.18 -0.27 -3.48
N ALA A 6 -37.34 -1.59 -3.40
CA ALA A 6 -36.24 -2.53 -3.37
C ALA A 6 -35.45 -2.38 -4.68
N THR A 7 -34.23 -1.84 -4.61
CA THR A 7 -33.24 -2.07 -5.66
C THR A 7 -32.70 -3.48 -5.50
N THR A 8 -33.31 -4.38 -6.26
CA THR A 8 -32.89 -5.71 -6.66
C THR A 8 -31.38 -5.88 -6.72
N GLY A 9 -30.85 -6.84 -5.96
CA GLY A 9 -29.55 -7.47 -6.18
C GLY A 9 -28.34 -6.73 -5.62
N GLY A 10 -28.11 -6.81 -4.30
CA GLY A 10 -26.82 -6.41 -3.73
C GLY A 10 -25.71 -7.21 -4.41
N ASN A 11 -24.86 -6.52 -5.18
CA ASN A 11 -23.77 -7.14 -5.94
C ASN A 11 -22.91 -8.00 -5.01
N ALA A 12 -22.34 -9.11 -5.50
CA ALA A 12 -21.48 -9.99 -4.69
C ALA A 12 -20.36 -9.22 -3.95
N LEU A 13 -19.88 -8.12 -4.56
CA LEU A 13 -18.94 -7.17 -3.98
C LEU A 13 -19.48 -6.46 -2.73
N GLU A 14 -20.74 -6.00 -2.73
CA GLU A 14 -21.34 -5.31 -1.58
C GLU A 14 -21.51 -6.24 -0.39
N ARG A 15 -21.83 -7.52 -0.66
CA ARG A 15 -21.97 -8.55 0.39
C ARG A 15 -20.61 -8.97 0.94
N PHE A 16 -19.59 -9.05 0.07
CA PHE A 16 -18.22 -9.38 0.47
C PHE A 16 -17.60 -8.25 1.30
N PHE A 17 -17.60 -7.01 0.80
CA PHE A 17 -16.99 -5.85 1.48
C PHE A 17 -17.89 -5.21 2.56
N LYS A 18 -19.15 -5.65 2.66
CA LYS A 18 -20.11 -5.19 3.68
C LYS A 18 -20.30 -3.67 3.69
N PHE A 19 -20.34 -3.02 2.52
CA PHE A 19 -20.38 -1.55 2.41
C PHE A 19 -21.50 -0.90 3.24
N GLN A 20 -22.67 -1.55 3.32
CA GLN A 20 -23.80 -1.08 4.13
C GLN A 20 -23.51 -1.07 5.64
N GLN A 21 -22.72 -2.03 6.15
CA GLN A 21 -22.34 -2.09 7.56
C GLN A 21 -21.34 -0.97 7.92
N TRP A 22 -20.48 -0.60 6.96
CA TRP A 22 -19.47 0.44 7.12
C TRP A 22 -19.96 1.84 6.69
N GLY A 23 -21.21 1.95 6.19
CA GLY A 23 -21.77 3.21 5.70
C GLY A 23 -20.98 3.82 4.54
N THR A 24 -20.33 3.00 3.71
CA THR A 24 -19.47 3.46 2.61
C THR A 24 -20.02 3.05 1.23
N SER A 25 -19.36 3.50 0.17
CA SER A 25 -19.70 3.16 -1.22
C SER A 25 -18.44 2.92 -2.03
N LEU A 26 -18.55 2.16 -3.12
CA LEU A 26 -17.44 1.86 -4.02
C LEU A 26 -16.69 3.13 -4.50
N LYS A 27 -17.44 4.20 -4.81
CA LYS A 27 -16.85 5.48 -5.23
C LYS A 27 -16.03 6.13 -4.10
N ARG A 28 -16.55 6.12 -2.88
CA ARG A 28 -15.90 6.72 -1.70
C ARG A 28 -14.63 5.96 -1.34
N ASP A 29 -14.69 4.63 -1.33
CA ASP A 29 -13.55 3.77 -0.99
C ASP A 29 -12.45 3.86 -2.05
N THR A 30 -12.82 3.90 -3.33
CA THR A 30 -11.85 4.07 -4.43
C THR A 30 -11.14 5.42 -4.32
N LEU A 31 -11.88 6.49 -4.03
CA LEU A 31 -11.29 7.82 -3.85
C LEU A 31 -10.38 7.86 -2.61
N ALA A 32 -10.79 7.26 -1.50
CA ALA A 32 -9.97 7.16 -0.29
C ALA A 32 -8.67 6.38 -0.55
N GLY A 33 -8.74 5.25 -1.25
CA GLY A 33 -7.57 4.47 -1.65
C GLY A 33 -6.62 5.26 -2.56
N LEU A 34 -7.16 6.00 -3.53
CA LEU A 34 -6.36 6.87 -4.38
C LEU A 34 -5.67 7.99 -3.59
N THR A 35 -6.38 8.63 -2.66
CA THR A 35 -5.79 9.63 -1.75
C THR A 35 -4.65 9.03 -0.94
N THR A 36 -4.84 7.85 -0.35
CA THR A 36 -3.78 7.15 0.40
C THR A 36 -2.59 6.81 -0.50
N PHE A 37 -2.83 6.32 -1.72
CA PHE A 37 -1.77 6.04 -2.69
C PHE A 37 -0.94 7.29 -2.98
N ILE A 38 -1.58 8.43 -3.27
CA ILE A 38 -0.88 9.68 -3.56
C ILE A 38 -0.04 10.14 -2.35
N VAL A 39 -0.60 10.06 -1.14
CA VAL A 39 0.12 10.42 0.10
C VAL A 39 1.34 9.54 0.32
N MET A 40 1.29 8.26 -0.07
CA MET A 40 2.38 7.30 0.12
C MET A 40 3.31 7.19 -1.10
N ALA A 41 2.98 7.80 -2.24
CA ALA A 41 3.72 7.69 -3.49
C ALA A 41 5.19 8.15 -3.36
N TYR A 42 5.51 9.00 -2.39
CA TYR A 42 6.89 9.41 -2.12
C TYR A 42 7.82 8.20 -1.86
N ILE A 43 7.30 7.10 -1.30
CA ILE A 43 8.07 5.88 -0.98
C ILE A 43 8.70 5.28 -2.25
N ILE A 44 8.05 5.44 -3.41
CA ILE A 44 8.54 4.96 -4.72
C ILE A 44 9.91 5.54 -5.04
N PHE A 45 10.19 6.78 -4.62
CA PHE A 45 11.46 7.45 -4.84
C PHE A 45 12.37 7.42 -3.63
N VAL A 46 11.82 7.58 -2.42
CA VAL A 46 12.64 7.69 -1.21
C VAL A 46 13.26 6.35 -0.83
N ASN A 47 12.54 5.23 -0.96
CA ASN A 47 13.09 3.92 -0.63
C ASN A 47 14.33 3.54 -1.46
N PRO A 48 14.30 3.58 -2.81
CA PRO A 48 15.47 3.28 -3.61
C PRO A 48 16.60 4.30 -3.41
N ASN A 49 16.30 5.56 -3.08
CA ASN A 49 17.35 6.53 -2.74
C ASN A 49 18.08 6.19 -1.43
N ILE A 50 17.35 5.72 -0.41
CA ILE A 50 17.96 5.30 0.86
C ILE A 50 18.84 4.05 0.64
N LEU A 51 18.29 3.03 -0.03
CA LEU A 51 18.99 1.76 -0.26
C LEU A 51 20.10 1.87 -1.31
N GLY A 52 20.02 2.87 -2.19
CA GLY A 52 21.03 3.11 -3.22
C GLY A 52 22.33 3.71 -2.68
N LEU A 53 22.34 4.26 -1.45
CA LEU A 53 23.53 4.83 -0.79
C LEU A 53 24.39 5.72 -1.69
N GLY A 54 23.77 6.54 -2.55
CA GLY A 54 24.50 7.42 -3.48
C GLY A 54 25.17 6.72 -4.68
N GLY A 55 24.84 5.46 -4.95
CA GLY A 55 25.33 4.68 -6.10
C GLY A 55 26.12 3.43 -5.73
N GLU A 56 26.48 3.28 -4.44
CA GLU A 56 27.24 2.13 -3.93
C GLU A 56 26.35 0.98 -3.43
N GLY A 57 25.04 1.22 -3.31
CA GLY A 57 24.06 0.25 -2.80
C GLY A 57 23.22 -0.42 -3.90
N LEU A 58 21.95 -0.64 -3.60
CA LEU A 58 21.04 -1.36 -4.48
C LEU A 58 20.72 -0.55 -5.76
N PRO A 59 20.65 -1.18 -6.95
CA PRO A 59 20.26 -0.50 -8.17
C PRO A 59 18.86 0.12 -8.05
N PHE A 60 18.75 1.41 -8.40
CA PHE A 60 17.51 2.19 -8.23
C PHE A 60 16.29 1.50 -8.86
N ALA A 61 16.41 1.05 -10.11
CA ALA A 61 15.31 0.41 -10.83
C ALA A 61 14.88 -0.93 -10.18
N ALA A 62 15.82 -1.71 -9.67
CA ALA A 62 15.52 -2.99 -9.01
C ALA A 62 14.84 -2.76 -7.65
N ALA A 63 15.31 -1.81 -6.85
CA ALA A 63 14.71 -1.46 -5.57
C ALA A 63 13.32 -0.84 -5.73
N LEU A 64 13.12 0.03 -6.74
CA LEU A 64 11.82 0.61 -7.06
C LEU A 64 10.82 -0.46 -7.45
N THR A 65 11.17 -1.31 -8.42
CA THR A 65 10.26 -2.32 -8.96
C THR A 65 9.86 -3.34 -7.91
N SER A 66 10.81 -3.82 -7.09
CA SER A 66 10.52 -4.74 -6.00
C SER A 66 9.62 -4.10 -4.93
N THR A 67 9.86 -2.83 -4.58
CA THR A 67 9.02 -2.09 -3.62
C THR A 67 7.59 -1.96 -4.12
N CYS A 68 7.40 -1.48 -5.35
CA CYS A 68 6.07 -1.30 -5.94
C CYS A 68 5.32 -2.63 -6.06
N LEU A 69 6.01 -3.68 -6.51
CA LEU A 69 5.42 -5.00 -6.68
C LEU A 69 4.98 -5.58 -5.33
N VAL A 70 5.87 -5.61 -4.35
CA VAL A 70 5.57 -6.20 -3.02
C VAL A 70 4.53 -5.37 -2.29
N ALA A 71 4.66 -4.05 -2.25
CA ALA A 71 3.69 -3.17 -1.59
C ALA A 71 2.29 -3.28 -2.23
N GLY A 72 2.22 -3.33 -3.56
CA GLY A 72 0.96 -3.51 -4.29
C GLY A 72 0.31 -4.85 -3.97
N VAL A 73 1.06 -5.95 -4.09
CA VAL A 73 0.56 -7.30 -3.80
C VAL A 73 0.11 -7.42 -2.35
N MET A 74 0.91 -6.95 -1.39
CA MET A 74 0.57 -7.02 0.03
C MET A 74 -0.65 -6.15 0.39
N THR A 75 -0.75 -4.95 -0.20
CA THR A 75 -1.92 -4.07 0.00
C THR A 75 -3.20 -4.71 -0.55
N ILE A 76 -3.13 -5.33 -1.73
CA ILE A 76 -4.28 -6.05 -2.32
C ILE A 76 -4.67 -7.24 -1.45
N LEU A 77 -3.70 -8.05 -1.04
CA LEU A 77 -3.94 -9.21 -0.17
C LEU A 77 -4.54 -8.79 1.16
N MET A 78 -4.07 -7.71 1.77
CA MET A 78 -4.64 -7.16 3.00
C MET A 78 -6.11 -6.82 2.83
N GLY A 79 -6.45 -6.11 1.76
CA GLY A 79 -7.83 -5.75 1.43
C GLY A 79 -8.73 -6.97 1.20
N LEU A 80 -8.25 -7.97 0.47
CA LEU A 80 -9.04 -9.16 0.11
C LEU A 80 -9.19 -10.16 1.27
N VAL A 81 -8.14 -10.39 2.05
CA VAL A 81 -8.12 -11.38 3.13
C VAL A 81 -8.78 -10.83 4.39
N THR A 82 -8.48 -9.59 4.76
CA THR A 82 -8.96 -9.00 6.02
C THR A 82 -10.22 -8.19 5.85
N ASN A 83 -10.60 -7.86 4.60
CA ASN A 83 -11.74 -7.01 4.29
C ASN A 83 -11.63 -5.64 4.99
N ARG A 84 -10.41 -5.10 5.05
CA ARG A 84 -10.09 -3.79 5.64
C ARG A 84 -9.19 -3.00 4.72
N ALA A 85 -9.47 -1.71 4.61
CA ALA A 85 -8.70 -0.78 3.80
C ALA A 85 -7.43 -0.32 4.54
N PHE A 86 -6.36 -1.12 4.45
CA PHE A 86 -5.03 -0.77 4.97
C PHE A 86 -3.99 -0.85 3.85
N ALA A 87 -3.31 0.27 3.61
CA ALA A 87 -2.16 0.31 2.71
C ALA A 87 -0.91 -0.22 3.41
N ILE A 88 -0.19 -1.11 2.75
CA ILE A 88 1.05 -1.71 3.25
C ILE A 88 2.22 -1.20 2.42
N ALA A 89 3.22 -0.67 3.09
CA ALA A 89 4.43 -0.13 2.49
C ALA A 89 5.64 -0.39 3.41
N PRO A 90 6.88 -0.29 2.90
CA PRO A 90 8.06 -0.48 3.72
C PRO A 90 8.17 0.55 4.86
N GLY A 91 8.62 0.07 6.02
CA GLY A 91 8.88 0.91 7.18
C GLY A 91 10.14 1.75 7.00
N MET A 92 9.98 3.02 6.66
CA MET A 92 11.10 3.92 6.30
C MET A 92 12.19 4.01 7.38
N GLY A 93 11.84 3.92 8.66
CA GLY A 93 12.82 3.92 9.76
C GLY A 93 13.72 2.68 9.77
N LEU A 94 13.17 1.50 9.49
CA LEU A 94 13.95 0.26 9.41
C LEU A 94 14.90 0.28 8.20
N ASN A 95 14.44 0.82 7.07
CA ASN A 95 15.27 0.95 5.87
C ASN A 95 16.47 1.88 6.12
N ALA A 96 16.28 2.97 6.87
CA ALA A 96 17.37 3.86 7.26
C ALA A 96 18.39 3.15 8.19
N VAL A 97 17.93 2.33 9.14
CA VAL A 97 18.81 1.55 10.01
C VAL A 97 19.64 0.55 9.18
N VAL A 98 19.01 -0.18 8.25
CA VAL A 98 19.72 -1.12 7.38
C VAL A 98 20.75 -0.40 6.53
N ALA A 99 20.36 0.67 5.83
CA ALA A 99 21.23 1.37 4.91
C ALA A 99 22.38 2.11 5.62
N PHE A 100 22.08 2.90 6.66
CA PHE A 100 23.06 3.79 7.26
C PHE A 100 23.78 3.18 8.46
N SER A 101 23.10 2.40 9.30
CA SER A 101 23.75 1.82 10.49
C SER A 101 24.48 0.53 10.14
N LEU A 102 23.82 -0.39 9.43
CA LEU A 102 24.37 -1.73 9.17
C LEU A 102 25.31 -1.73 7.95
N VAL A 103 24.83 -1.28 6.80
CA VAL A 103 25.63 -1.30 5.56
C VAL A 103 26.72 -0.24 5.62
N LEU A 104 26.36 1.05 5.74
CA LEU A 104 27.35 2.12 5.75
C LEU A 104 28.18 2.15 7.04
N GLY A 105 27.54 1.96 8.20
CA GLY A 105 28.20 2.05 9.50
C GLY A 105 29.02 0.82 9.89
N GLN A 106 28.56 -0.40 9.57
CA GLN A 106 29.26 -1.64 9.92
C GLN A 106 29.88 -2.37 8.72
N GLY A 107 29.72 -1.85 7.49
CA GLY A 107 30.31 -2.43 6.28
C GLY A 107 29.65 -3.74 5.82
N LEU A 108 28.41 -4.01 6.25
CA LEU A 108 27.68 -5.20 5.82
C LEU A 108 27.17 -5.06 4.38
N SER A 109 26.97 -6.17 3.68
CA SER A 109 26.36 -6.18 2.34
C SER A 109 24.83 -6.25 2.40
N PHE A 110 24.18 -5.85 1.30
CA PHE A 110 22.74 -6.06 1.07
C PHE A 110 22.38 -7.52 0.78
#